data_AF-A0A2D9H029-F1
#
_entry.id   AF-A0A2D9H029-F1
#
_cell.length_a   1.000
_cell.length_b   1.000
_cell.length_c   1.000
_cell.angle_alpha   90.00
_cell.angle_beta   90.00
_cell.angle_gamma   90.00
#
_symmetry.space_group_name_H-M   'P 1'
#
loop_
_entity.id
_entity.type
_entity.pdbx_description
1 polymer ?
#
loop_
_entity_poly.entity_id
_entity_poly.type
_entity_poly.pdbx_seq_one_letter_code
_entity_poly.pdbx_strand_id
1 'polypeptide(L)'
;MSGSRPRLRSRTLQGAWARRGTLLPLLLLTVVVVGGVVAVVGFAAAAGTSRLLAVPLLLVGAVAVPATGRELASARRTEIALARLRGLEGGELFTLLLVEPLLVLLVGAAAGTGLGLVVADIAARSWVGDPMGAPGADVAAAVAVVVVVALVAVLLGMAAALREPLVAQVRGAARPRASGIAAVFAQVLVVVGAVVAVYRARIVDGTQSDLLVLAGPALVGLAAGHVALWALGALARVGVRRTGRRGLPAYLATRRLARSADAAAPLRVLVAAGVVAGVAVTGAVQVAAWADETARLQAGAPLRFDLERGNGGDAAAVLALTERLDPEGRWLMGAVVVPGEGSVAARRAFVDVDRAERVVGEFYEGTSAARIGELA
;
A
#
# COMPACT_ATOMS: atom_id res chain seq x y z
N MET A 1 14.94 22.48 54.70
CA MET A 1 15.42 21.72 53.53
C MET A 1 14.25 20.96 52.92
N SER A 2 13.68 21.41 51.81
CA SER A 2 12.79 20.59 50.97
C SER A 2 12.89 21.11 49.54
N GLY A 3 13.77 20.48 48.76
CA GLY A 3 13.99 20.82 47.35
C GLY A 3 12.76 20.51 46.51
N SER A 4 12.05 21.55 46.08
CA SER A 4 11.03 21.45 45.05
C SER A 4 11.71 21.19 43.71
N ARG A 5 11.75 19.92 43.30
CA ARG A 5 12.24 19.50 41.98
C ARG A 5 11.46 20.23 40.88
N PRO A 6 12.13 20.85 39.88
CA PRO A 6 11.44 21.59 38.84
C PRO A 6 10.67 20.63 37.91
N ARG A 7 9.43 21.01 37.60
CA ARG A 7 8.47 20.29 36.75
C ARG A 7 8.92 20.28 35.28
N LEU A 8 9.88 19.43 34.93
CA LEU A 8 10.34 19.23 33.54
C LEU A 8 9.23 18.72 32.60
N ARG A 9 8.24 17.99 33.14
CA ARG A 9 7.11 17.43 32.37
C ARG A 9 6.17 18.46 31.72
N SER A 10 6.09 19.71 32.21
CA SER A 10 5.12 20.68 31.67
C SER A 10 5.64 21.42 30.42
N ARG A 11 6.96 21.63 30.30
CA ARG A 11 7.55 22.39 29.19
C ARG A 11 7.60 21.61 27.88
N THR A 12 7.85 20.30 27.95
CA THR A 12 7.86 19.42 26.77
C THR A 12 6.46 19.23 26.20
N LEU A 13 5.45 19.05 27.06
CA LEU A 13 4.05 18.92 26.64
C LEU A 13 3.48 20.22 26.07
N GLN A 14 3.81 21.38 26.65
CA GLN A 14 3.41 22.69 26.07
C GLN A 14 4.11 22.95 24.73
N GLY A 15 5.38 22.58 24.60
CA GLY A 15 6.11 22.65 23.33
C GLY A 15 5.49 21.78 22.25
N ALA A 16 5.11 20.55 22.58
CA ALA A 16 4.43 19.63 21.66
C ALA A 16 3.05 20.14 21.23
N TRP A 17 2.29 20.74 22.15
CA TRP A 17 0.94 21.26 21.86
C TRP A 17 0.96 22.50 20.96
N ALA A 18 1.94 23.39 21.15
CA ALA A 18 2.17 24.52 20.25
C ALA A 18 2.62 24.08 18.84
N ARG A 19 3.27 22.92 18.73
CA ARG A 19 3.85 22.37 17.48
C ARG A 19 3.05 21.24 16.86
N ARG A 20 1.81 21.02 17.32
CA ARG A 20 0.92 19.97 16.84
C ARG A 20 0.76 19.94 15.32
N GLY A 21 0.79 21.10 14.65
CA GLY A 21 0.62 21.20 13.20
C GLY A 21 1.72 20.53 12.36
N THR A 22 2.94 20.36 12.90
CA THR A 22 4.07 19.80 12.15
C THR A 22 4.50 18.42 12.63
N LEU A 23 4.30 18.11 13.91
CA LEU A 23 4.62 16.80 14.48
C LEU A 23 3.52 15.76 14.22
N LEU A 24 2.26 16.17 14.16
CA LEU A 24 1.13 15.27 13.92
C LEU A 24 1.17 14.61 12.53
N PRO A 25 1.51 15.32 11.43
CA PRO A 25 1.70 14.67 10.14
C PRO A 25 2.82 13.62 10.13
N LEU A 26 3.95 13.89 10.80
CA LEU A 26 5.04 12.92 10.93
C LEU A 26 4.60 11.69 11.73
N LEU A 27 3.90 11.91 12.84
CA LEU A 27 3.35 10.84 13.67
C LEU A 27 2.40 9.96 12.84
N LEU A 28 1.38 10.56 12.23
CA LEU A 28 0.36 9.84 11.46
C LEU A 28 0.98 9.09 10.28
N LEU A 29 1.90 9.72 9.53
CA LEU A 29 2.58 9.06 8.44
C LEU A 29 3.39 7.87 8.92
N THR A 30 4.11 8.00 10.03
CA THR A 30 4.89 6.90 10.61
C THR A 30 3.96 5.75 11.05
N VAL A 31 2.85 6.07 11.70
CA VAL A 31 1.84 5.08 12.12
C VAL A 31 1.28 4.33 10.91
N VAL A 32 0.90 5.04 9.85
CA VAL A 32 0.32 4.45 8.64
C VAL A 32 1.33 3.59 7.89
N VAL A 33 2.57 4.07 7.71
CA VAL A 33 3.60 3.32 6.97
C VAL A 33 4.05 2.09 7.76
N VAL A 34 4.39 2.24 9.05
CA VAL A 34 4.80 1.11 9.89
C VAL A 34 3.65 0.13 10.04
N GLY A 35 2.44 0.61 10.35
CA GLY A 35 1.27 -0.23 10.51
C GLY A 35 0.89 -0.99 9.24
N GLY A 36 0.94 -0.34 8.08
CA GLY A 36 0.69 -1.00 6.80
C GLY A 36 1.73 -2.08 6.48
N VAL A 37 3.02 -1.78 6.69
CA VAL A 37 4.10 -2.77 6.46
C VAL A 37 3.96 -3.96 7.41
N VAL A 38 3.72 -3.72 8.70
CA VAL A 38 3.52 -4.78 9.69
C VAL A 38 2.26 -5.59 9.38
N ALA A 39 1.17 -4.94 8.99
CA ALA A 39 -0.06 -5.61 8.58
C ALA A 39 0.18 -6.58 7.41
N VAL A 40 0.85 -6.10 6.36
CA VAL A 40 1.14 -6.92 5.18
C VAL A 40 2.12 -8.05 5.48
N VAL A 41 3.20 -7.80 6.22
CA VAL A 41 4.19 -8.84 6.57
C VAL A 41 3.58 -9.89 7.50
N GLY A 42 2.79 -9.46 8.49
CA GLY A 42 2.09 -10.35 9.42
C GLY A 42 1.06 -11.22 8.71
N PHE A 43 0.22 -10.61 7.86
CA PHE A 43 -0.73 -11.34 7.03
C PHE A 43 -0.04 -12.31 6.06
N ALA A 44 1.04 -11.87 5.40
CA ALA A 44 1.78 -12.71 4.47
C ALA A 44 2.37 -13.95 5.17
N ALA A 45 2.87 -13.79 6.40
CA ALA A 45 3.35 -14.90 7.21
C ALA A 45 2.22 -15.89 7.58
N ALA A 46 1.04 -15.40 7.96
CA ALA A 46 -0.12 -16.24 8.26
C ALA A 46 -0.63 -16.98 7.02
N ALA A 47 -0.66 -16.31 5.87
CA ALA A 47 -1.13 -16.88 4.60
C ALA A 47 -0.09 -17.77 3.89
N GLY A 48 1.13 -17.91 4.42
CA GLY A 48 2.21 -18.66 3.78
C GLY A 48 2.69 -18.03 2.45
N THR A 49 2.56 -16.72 2.30
CA THR A 49 2.92 -15.98 1.07
C THR A 49 4.19 -15.15 1.23
N SER A 50 4.67 -14.58 0.12
CA SER A 50 5.91 -13.80 0.10
C SER A 50 5.77 -12.49 0.88
N ARG A 51 6.67 -12.25 1.83
CA ARG A 51 6.76 -10.99 2.61
C ARG A 51 7.11 -9.78 1.75
N LEU A 52 7.57 -10.01 0.52
CA LEU A 52 7.87 -8.98 -0.47
C LEU A 52 6.64 -8.19 -0.92
N LEU A 53 5.43 -8.65 -0.56
CA LEU A 53 4.19 -7.88 -0.73
C LEU A 53 4.21 -6.51 -0.03
N ALA A 54 5.08 -6.31 0.97
CA ALA A 54 5.24 -5.03 1.65
C ALA A 54 6.08 -3.99 0.85
N VAL A 55 6.76 -4.41 -0.23
CA VAL A 55 7.67 -3.54 -1.01
C VAL A 55 7.00 -2.25 -1.52
N PRO A 56 5.76 -2.26 -2.05
CA PRO A 56 5.08 -1.02 -2.43
C PRO A 56 4.97 0.00 -1.30
N LEU A 57 4.59 -0.44 -0.10
CA LEU A 57 4.46 0.43 1.07
C LEU A 57 5.82 0.94 1.54
N LEU A 58 6.85 0.10 1.49
CA LEU A 58 8.22 0.50 1.79
C LEU A 58 8.72 1.58 0.82
N LEU A 59 8.46 1.44 -0.48
CA LEU A 59 8.85 2.43 -1.49
C LEU A 59 8.10 3.75 -1.33
N VAL A 60 6.78 3.70 -1.10
CA VAL A 60 5.98 4.91 -0.83
C VAL A 60 6.46 5.60 0.45
N GLY A 61 6.70 4.83 1.52
CA GLY A 61 7.23 5.32 2.79
C GLY A 61 8.62 5.95 2.64
N ALA A 62 9.51 5.33 1.88
CA ALA A 62 10.86 5.82 1.59
C ALA A 62 10.85 7.17 0.87
N VAL A 63 9.78 7.53 0.16
CA VAL A 63 9.62 8.84 -0.48
C VAL A 63 8.87 9.82 0.42
N ALA A 64 7.81 9.36 1.09
CA ALA A 64 6.94 10.18 1.91
C ALA A 64 7.64 10.72 3.16
N VAL A 65 8.35 9.85 3.89
CA VAL A 65 8.97 10.22 5.18
C VAL A 65 10.05 11.30 5.01
N PRO A 66 10.99 11.23 4.04
CA PRO A 66 11.91 12.34 3.81
C PRO A 66 11.26 13.61 3.29
N ALA A 67 10.12 13.54 2.59
CA ALA A 67 9.39 14.73 2.20
C ALA A 67 8.85 15.47 3.43
N THR A 68 8.20 14.75 4.35
CA THR A 68 7.69 15.30 5.62
C THR A 68 8.82 15.78 6.52
N GLY A 69 9.96 15.08 6.57
CA GLY A 69 11.14 15.52 7.33
C GLY A 69 11.70 16.86 6.84
N ARG A 70 11.73 17.09 5.52
CA ARG A 70 12.15 18.39 4.95
C ARG A 70 11.16 19.50 5.27
N GLU A 71 9.87 19.20 5.27
CA GLU A 71 8.81 20.15 5.64
C GLU A 71 8.88 20.53 7.13
N LEU A 72 9.15 19.55 7.99
CA LEU A 72 9.41 19.78 9.41
C LEU A 72 10.64 20.69 9.62
N ALA A 73 11.72 20.41 8.90
CA ALA A 73 12.94 21.22 8.96
C ALA A 73 12.72 22.65 8.45
N SER A 74 11.89 22.81 7.41
CA SER A 74 11.57 24.13 6.83
C SER A 74 10.72 24.97 7.77
N ALA A 75 9.76 24.36 8.47
CA ALA A 75 8.91 25.01 9.46
C ALA A 75 9.70 25.44 10.71
N ARG A 76 10.80 24.74 11.03
CA ARG A 76 11.66 25.04 12.18
C ARG A 76 12.76 26.07 11.90
N ARG A 77 12.85 26.62 10.68
CA ARG A 77 13.92 27.57 10.30
C ARG A 77 14.07 28.75 11.25
N THR A 78 12.95 29.35 11.68
CA THR A 78 12.96 30.49 12.61
C THR A 78 13.47 30.12 13.99
N GLU A 79 13.15 28.91 14.47
CA GLU A 79 13.63 28.39 15.77
C GLU A 79 15.13 28.09 15.71
N ILE A 80 15.60 27.52 14.60
CA ILE A 80 17.02 27.26 14.35
C ILE A 80 17.81 28.58 14.34
N ALA A 81 17.28 29.62 13.70
CA ALA A 81 17.88 30.94 13.69
C ALA A 81 17.94 31.57 15.09
N LEU A 82 16.85 31.50 15.87
CA LEU A 82 16.82 32.00 17.24
C LEU A 82 17.76 31.23 18.18
N ALA A 83 17.89 29.91 18.02
CA ALA A 83 18.81 29.09 18.79
C ALA A 83 20.27 29.44 18.48
N ARG A 84 20.61 29.66 17.20
CA ARG A 84 21.94 30.15 16.78
C ARG A 84 22.24 31.55 17.33
N LEU A 85 21.27 32.46 17.34
CA LEU A 85 21.42 33.79 17.96
C LEU A 85 21.64 33.74 19.47
N ARG A 86 21.24 32.65 20.13
CA ARG A 86 21.52 32.38 21.56
C ARG A 86 22.87 31.69 21.79
N GLY A 87 23.68 31.52 20.75
CA GLY A 87 25.01 30.90 20.84
C GLY A 87 25.02 29.38 20.82
N LEU A 88 23.89 28.71 20.52
CA LEU A 88 23.85 27.26 20.36
C LEU A 88 24.36 26.88 18.96
N GLU A 89 25.53 26.26 18.90
CA GLU A 89 26.17 25.82 17.66
C GLU A 89 26.42 24.30 17.65
N GLY A 90 26.60 23.75 16.44
CA GLY A 90 27.06 22.38 16.25
C GLY A 90 26.14 21.29 16.81
N GLY A 91 26.71 20.40 17.62
CA GLY A 91 26.07 19.16 18.09
C GLY A 91 24.92 19.40 19.06
N GLU A 92 25.02 20.38 19.97
CA GLU A 92 23.98 20.66 20.96
C GLU A 92 22.67 21.10 20.29
N LEU A 93 22.80 21.99 19.30
CA LEU A 93 21.69 22.42 18.45
C LEU A 93 21.08 21.22 17.71
N PHE A 94 21.92 20.31 17.20
CA PHE A 94 21.48 19.10 16.52
C PHE A 94 20.66 18.20 17.45
N THR A 95 21.17 17.86 18.64
CA THR A 95 20.44 17.05 19.63
C THR A 95 19.13 17.70 20.05
N LEU A 96 19.13 19.00 20.34
CA LEU A 96 17.92 19.72 20.76
C LEU A 96 16.82 19.66 19.68
N LEU A 97 17.22 19.79 18.42
CA LEU A 97 16.33 19.73 17.27
C LEU A 97 15.87 18.30 16.93
N LEU A 98 16.67 17.28 17.25
CA LEU A 98 16.40 15.90 16.86
C LEU A 98 15.58 15.11 17.88
N VAL A 99 15.70 15.41 19.17
CA VAL A 99 15.04 14.65 20.23
C VAL A 99 13.53 14.60 20.03
N GLU A 100 12.89 15.73 19.73
CA GLU A 100 11.43 15.79 19.58
C GLU A 100 10.92 15.01 18.34
N PRO A 101 11.48 15.17 17.12
CA PRO A 101 11.16 14.31 15.97
C PRO A 101 11.45 12.82 16.21
N LEU A 102 12.54 12.50 16.92
CA LEU A 102 12.92 11.11 17.21
C LEU A 102 11.89 10.46 18.14
N LEU A 103 11.47 11.15 19.19
CA LEU A 103 10.42 10.66 20.10
C LEU A 103 9.10 10.46 19.35
N VAL A 104 8.74 11.39 18.46
CA VAL A 104 7.53 11.25 17.63
C VAL A 104 7.64 10.05 16.69
N LEU A 105 8.81 9.83 16.07
CA LEU A 105 9.05 8.68 15.22
C LEU A 105 8.94 7.36 16.00
N LEU A 106 9.51 7.27 17.19
CA LEU A 106 9.45 6.09 18.04
C LEU A 106 8.02 5.80 18.53
N VAL A 107 7.29 6.82 18.96
CA VAL A 107 5.87 6.68 19.35
C VAL A 107 5.03 6.26 18.15
N GLY A 108 5.26 6.86 16.98
CA GLY A 108 4.57 6.49 15.75
C GLY A 108 4.88 5.07 15.30
N ALA A 109 6.12 4.63 15.43
CA ALA A 109 6.53 3.27 15.11
C ALA A 109 5.92 2.25 16.08
N ALA A 110 5.89 2.54 17.38
CA ALA A 110 5.25 1.68 18.38
C ALA A 110 3.74 1.56 18.15
N ALA A 111 3.06 2.70 17.97
CA ALA A 111 1.62 2.72 17.68
C ALA A 111 1.28 2.07 16.34
N GLY A 112 2.08 2.33 15.30
CA GLY A 112 1.96 1.70 13.98
C GLY A 112 2.14 0.19 14.07
N THR A 113 3.16 -0.29 14.80
CA THR A 113 3.38 -1.73 15.00
C THR A 113 2.18 -2.37 15.68
N GLY A 114 1.67 -1.77 16.77
CA GLY A 114 0.48 -2.28 17.47
C GLY A 114 -0.74 -2.35 16.56
N LEU A 115 -1.05 -1.27 15.84
CA LEU A 115 -2.16 -1.24 14.88
C LEU A 115 -1.98 -2.25 13.74
N GLY A 116 -0.77 -2.36 13.19
CA GLY A 116 -0.47 -3.30 12.12
C GLY A 116 -0.66 -4.75 12.52
N LEU A 117 -0.26 -5.12 13.75
CA LEU A 117 -0.47 -6.47 14.29
C LEU A 117 -1.97 -6.79 14.46
N VAL A 118 -2.76 -5.82 14.94
CA VAL A 118 -4.22 -5.98 15.06
C VAL A 118 -4.87 -6.16 13.68
N VAL A 119 -4.48 -5.35 12.70
CA VAL A 119 -5.00 -5.47 11.33
C VAL A 119 -4.59 -6.80 10.70
N ALA A 120 -3.34 -7.25 10.88
CA ALA A 120 -2.88 -8.54 10.39
C ALA A 120 -3.67 -9.70 11.00
N ASP A 121 -3.92 -9.69 12.31
CA ASP A 121 -4.70 -10.73 12.99
C ASP A 121 -6.15 -10.76 12.52
N ILE A 122 -6.80 -9.59 12.37
CA ILE A 122 -8.17 -9.52 11.83
C ILE A 122 -8.21 -10.05 10.39
N ALA A 123 -7.23 -9.66 9.56
CA ALA A 123 -7.14 -10.12 8.17
C ALA A 123 -6.88 -11.63 8.10
N ALA A 124 -6.00 -12.17 8.94
CA ALA A 124 -5.70 -13.61 8.99
C ALA A 124 -6.94 -14.41 9.38
N ARG A 125 -7.67 -14.00 10.42
CA ARG A 125 -8.91 -14.69 10.83
C ARG A 125 -10.01 -14.64 9.77
N SER A 126 -10.13 -13.53 9.05
CA SER A 126 -11.19 -13.37 8.05
C SER A 126 -10.89 -14.06 6.72
N TRP A 127 -9.62 -14.17 6.32
CA TRP A 127 -9.23 -14.73 5.01
C TRP A 127 -8.60 -16.12 5.09
N VAL A 128 -7.81 -16.39 6.13
CA VAL A 128 -7.09 -17.67 6.30
C VAL A 128 -7.85 -18.62 7.23
N GLY A 129 -8.68 -18.07 8.12
CA GLY A 129 -9.47 -18.83 9.09
C GLY A 129 -8.78 -19.05 10.44
N ASP A 130 -7.46 -18.84 10.49
CA ASP A 130 -6.65 -18.95 11.70
C ASP A 130 -6.12 -17.60 12.20
N PRO A 131 -5.96 -17.42 13.53
CA PRO A 131 -5.35 -16.23 14.08
C PRO A 131 -3.89 -16.10 13.66
N MET A 132 -3.40 -14.86 13.60
CA MET A 132 -1.98 -14.64 13.35
C MET A 132 -1.17 -15.19 14.54
N GLY A 133 -0.16 -16.01 14.24
CA GLY A 133 0.80 -16.48 15.25
C GLY A 133 1.60 -15.33 15.88
N ALA A 134 2.45 -15.66 16.85
CA ALA A 134 3.31 -14.67 17.48
C ALA A 134 4.18 -13.94 16.43
N PRO A 135 4.38 -12.61 16.56
CA PRO A 135 5.16 -11.84 15.59
C PRO A 135 6.59 -12.37 15.53
N GLY A 136 6.99 -12.84 14.34
CA GLY A 136 8.32 -13.38 14.08
C GLY A 136 9.40 -12.31 13.91
N ALA A 137 10.64 -12.75 13.81
CA ALA A 137 11.81 -11.89 13.54
C ALA A 137 11.65 -11.02 12.28
N ASP A 138 10.85 -11.47 11.31
CA ASP A 138 10.57 -10.74 10.07
C ASP A 138 9.79 -9.45 10.29
N VAL A 139 8.81 -9.47 11.20
CA VAL A 139 8.05 -8.27 11.55
C VAL A 139 8.98 -7.26 12.22
N ALA A 140 9.82 -7.72 13.15
CA ALA A 140 10.82 -6.89 13.81
C ALA A 140 11.82 -6.30 12.80
N ALA A 141 12.31 -7.11 11.84
CA ALA A 141 13.20 -6.66 10.78
C ALA A 141 12.53 -5.61 9.88
N ALA A 142 11.26 -5.81 9.48
CA ALA A 142 10.52 -4.85 8.67
C ALA A 142 10.33 -3.51 9.40
N VAL A 143 9.95 -3.55 10.69
CA VAL A 143 9.87 -2.35 11.53
C VAL A 143 11.22 -1.65 11.63
N ALA A 144 12.30 -2.40 11.90
CA ALA A 144 13.64 -1.85 11.99
C ALA A 144 14.05 -1.15 10.69
N VAL A 145 13.80 -1.75 9.52
CA VAL A 145 14.09 -1.14 8.21
C VAL A 145 13.32 0.18 8.04
N VAL A 146 12.01 0.19 8.31
CA VAL A 146 11.20 1.42 8.17
C VAL A 146 11.69 2.53 9.12
N VAL A 147 11.98 2.18 10.38
CA VAL A 147 12.47 3.13 11.38
C VAL A 147 13.84 3.67 11.00
N VAL A 148 14.77 2.84 10.52
CA VAL A 148 16.10 3.27 10.08
C VAL A 148 15.99 4.20 8.87
N VAL A 149 15.19 3.85 7.87
CA VAL A 149 14.97 4.70 6.69
C VAL A 149 14.37 6.05 7.10
N ALA A 150 13.36 6.02 7.98
CA ALA A 150 12.74 7.23 8.50
C ALA A 150 13.71 8.10 9.31
N LEU A 151 14.56 7.48 10.13
CA LEU A 151 15.58 8.16 10.91
C LEU A 151 16.60 8.84 10.00
N VAL A 152 17.16 8.11 9.03
CA VAL A 152 18.10 8.65 8.03
C VAL A 152 17.46 9.82 7.28
N ALA A 153 16.20 9.69 6.88
CA ALA A 153 15.46 10.73 6.20
C ALA A 153 15.31 12.02 7.03
N VAL A 154 14.95 11.89 8.31
CA VAL A 154 14.87 13.01 9.25
C VAL A 154 16.25 13.65 9.46
N LEU A 155 17.29 12.84 9.70
CA LEU A 155 18.67 13.30 9.86
C LEU A 155 19.15 14.11 8.65
N LEU A 156 18.93 13.59 7.44
CA LEU A 156 19.30 14.28 6.19
C LEU A 156 18.51 15.56 5.99
N GLY A 157 17.21 15.57 6.31
CA GLY A 157 16.36 16.77 6.27
C GLY A 157 16.87 17.87 7.19
N MET A 158 17.23 17.50 8.43
CA MET A 158 17.76 18.43 9.43
C MET A 158 19.18 18.90 9.10
N ALA A 159 20.05 18.01 8.63
CA ALA A 159 21.40 18.36 8.18
C ALA A 159 21.36 19.34 7.00
N ALA A 160 20.44 19.16 6.06
CA ALA A 160 20.25 20.09 4.95
C ALA A 160 19.79 21.48 5.42
N ALA A 161 18.91 21.56 6.42
CA ALA A 161 18.46 22.82 7.01
C ALA A 161 19.58 23.54 7.79
N LEU A 162 20.42 22.80 8.50
CA LEU A 162 21.56 23.35 9.25
C LEU A 162 22.67 23.87 8.33
N ARG A 163 22.87 23.27 7.16
CA ARG A 163 23.84 23.73 6.15
C ARG A 163 23.37 24.97 5.37
N GLU A 164 22.13 25.42 5.61
CA GLU A 164 21.58 26.60 4.92
C GLU A 164 22.19 27.89 5.51
N PRO A 165 22.75 28.80 4.70
CA PRO A 165 23.39 30.02 5.21
C PRO A 165 22.37 30.95 5.89
N LEU A 166 22.76 31.57 7.01
CA LEU A 166 21.90 32.43 7.85
C LEU A 166 21.19 33.53 7.06
N VAL A 167 21.85 34.12 6.05
CA VAL A 167 21.28 35.14 5.16
C VAL A 167 20.10 34.61 4.32
N ALA A 168 20.10 33.32 3.98
CA ALA A 168 18.99 32.66 3.30
C ALA A 168 17.88 32.22 4.28
N GLN A 169 18.21 32.00 5.56
CA GLN A 169 17.23 31.68 6.60
C GLN A 169 16.38 32.90 7.02
N VAL A 170 16.93 34.11 6.91
CA VAL A 170 16.25 35.38 7.26
C VAL A 170 15.44 35.98 6.09
N ARG A 171 15.79 35.67 4.83
CA ARG A 171 15.00 36.10 3.67
C ARG A 171 13.71 35.29 3.59
N GLY A 172 12.57 35.93 3.86
CA GLY A 172 11.23 35.31 3.94
C GLY A 172 10.69 34.63 2.66
N ALA A 173 11.46 34.53 1.58
CA ALA A 173 11.08 33.82 0.37
C ALA A 173 12.17 32.82 -0.05
N ALA A 174 11.92 31.54 0.17
CA ALA A 174 12.76 30.46 -0.34
C ALA A 174 12.83 30.53 -1.87
N ARG A 175 14.04 30.54 -2.45
CA ARG A 175 14.22 30.41 -3.91
C ARG A 175 14.09 28.93 -4.29
N PRO A 176 13.45 28.60 -5.43
CA PRO A 176 13.43 27.23 -5.94
C PRO A 176 14.86 26.76 -6.14
N ARG A 177 15.26 25.66 -5.48
CA ARG A 177 16.56 25.04 -5.71
C ARG A 177 16.45 24.13 -6.93
N ALA A 178 17.41 24.23 -7.85
CA ALA A 178 17.54 23.28 -8.95
C ALA A 178 17.71 21.86 -8.38
N SER A 179 17.05 20.89 -9.00
CA SER A 179 17.24 19.48 -8.64
C SER A 179 18.68 19.08 -8.90
N GLY A 180 19.39 18.60 -7.88
CA GLY A 180 20.73 18.05 -8.05
C GLY A 180 20.72 16.80 -8.96
N ILE A 181 21.87 16.46 -9.53
CA ILE A 181 22.05 15.32 -10.45
C ILE A 181 21.50 14.02 -9.86
N ALA A 182 21.77 13.75 -8.58
CA ALA A 182 21.27 12.56 -7.89
C ALA A 182 19.73 12.49 -7.84
N ALA A 183 19.05 13.63 -7.70
CA ALA A 183 17.59 13.68 -7.70
C ALA A 183 17.02 13.41 -9.10
N VAL A 184 17.67 13.92 -10.15
CA VAL A 184 17.29 13.64 -11.55
C VAL A 184 17.53 12.17 -11.87
N PHE A 185 18.69 11.63 -11.49
CA PHE A 185 19.02 10.22 -11.67
C PHE A 185 17.99 9.31 -10.98
N ALA A 186 17.65 9.59 -9.71
CA ALA A 186 16.63 8.84 -8.99
C ALA A 186 15.24 8.93 -9.66
N GLN A 187 14.88 10.08 -10.23
CA GLN A 187 13.62 10.23 -10.98
C GLN A 187 13.62 9.36 -12.24
N VAL A 188 14.71 9.37 -13.01
CA VAL A 188 14.86 8.51 -14.19
C VAL A 188 14.80 7.03 -13.78
N LEU A 189 15.48 6.65 -12.70
CA LEU A 189 15.48 5.28 -12.20
C LEU A 189 14.06 4.80 -11.81
N VAL A 190 13.25 5.66 -11.18
CA VAL A 190 11.85 5.35 -10.86
C VAL A 190 11.02 5.13 -12.12
N VAL A 191 11.17 5.98 -13.14
CA VAL A 191 10.44 5.84 -14.41
C VAL A 191 10.85 4.59 -15.16
N VAL A 192 12.15 4.35 -15.29
CA VAL A 192 12.69 3.13 -15.93
C VAL A 192 12.23 1.89 -15.14
N GLY A 193 12.34 1.91 -13.82
CA GLY A 193 11.87 0.83 -12.95
C GLY A 193 10.37 0.54 -13.14
N ALA A 194 9.53 1.56 -13.27
CA ALA A 194 8.10 1.39 -13.54
C ALA A 194 7.85 0.71 -14.89
N VAL A 195 8.55 1.13 -15.95
CA VAL A 195 8.43 0.51 -17.28
C VAL A 195 8.87 -0.95 -17.24
N VAL A 196 10.01 -1.25 -16.62
CA VAL A 196 10.52 -2.61 -16.51
C VAL A 196 9.60 -3.48 -15.66
N ALA A 197 9.03 -2.96 -14.58
CA ALA A 197 8.06 -3.67 -13.76
C ALA A 197 6.81 -4.08 -14.55
N VAL A 198 6.24 -3.15 -15.34
CA VAL A 198 5.09 -3.42 -16.21
C VAL A 198 5.44 -4.42 -17.30
N TYR A 199 6.63 -4.32 -17.89
CA TYR A 199 7.11 -5.27 -18.89
C TYR A 199 7.28 -6.67 -18.30
N ARG A 200 7.96 -6.80 -17.15
CA ARG A 200 8.13 -8.08 -16.46
C ARG A 200 6.81 -8.68 -16.02
N ALA A 201 5.85 -7.87 -15.56
CA ALA A 201 4.53 -8.35 -15.15
C ALA A 201 3.76 -9.05 -16.29
N ARG A 202 4.15 -8.85 -17.57
CA ARG A 202 3.55 -9.54 -18.72
C ARG A 202 4.26 -10.83 -19.12
N ILE A 203 5.49 -11.04 -18.67
CA ILE A 203 6.38 -12.10 -19.18
C ILE A 203 6.73 -13.11 -18.10
N VAL A 204 6.80 -12.67 -16.84
CA VAL A 204 7.08 -13.54 -15.71
C VAL A 204 5.84 -14.39 -15.43
N ASP A 205 6.02 -15.71 -15.47
CA ASP A 205 4.99 -16.66 -15.03
C ASP A 205 4.70 -16.50 -13.54
N GLY A 206 3.42 -16.62 -13.14
CA GLY A 206 2.94 -16.36 -11.78
C GLY A 206 3.49 -17.28 -10.68
N THR A 207 4.41 -18.18 -11.01
CA THR A 207 5.03 -19.14 -10.08
C THR A 207 6.26 -18.58 -9.36
N GLN A 208 6.87 -17.49 -9.85
CA GLN A 208 8.05 -16.87 -9.22
C GLN A 208 7.73 -15.51 -8.61
N SER A 209 8.13 -15.29 -7.36
CA SER A 209 8.00 -13.98 -6.70
C SER A 209 9.10 -13.03 -7.19
N ASP A 210 8.80 -12.22 -8.20
CA ASP A 210 9.71 -11.17 -8.67
C ASP A 210 9.50 -9.86 -7.89
N LEU A 211 10.55 -9.44 -7.16
CA LEU A 211 10.61 -8.17 -6.42
C LEU A 211 10.16 -6.97 -7.25
N LEU A 212 10.56 -6.92 -8.53
CA LEU A 212 10.28 -5.76 -9.38
C LEU A 212 8.82 -5.71 -9.81
N VAL A 213 8.20 -6.87 -10.05
CA VAL A 213 6.77 -6.98 -10.35
C VAL A 213 5.96 -6.57 -9.12
N LEU A 214 6.36 -7.03 -7.93
CA LEU A 214 5.73 -6.63 -6.67
C LEU A 214 5.91 -5.14 -6.36
N ALA A 215 7.06 -4.54 -6.72
CA ALA A 215 7.29 -3.10 -6.61
C ALA A 215 6.50 -2.27 -7.63
N GLY A 216 5.99 -2.90 -8.70
CA GLY A 216 5.38 -2.27 -9.85
C GLY A 216 4.33 -1.20 -9.52
N PRO A 217 3.32 -1.48 -8.68
CA PRO A 217 2.29 -0.50 -8.34
C PRO A 217 2.85 0.79 -7.71
N ALA A 218 3.85 0.67 -6.83
CA ALA A 218 4.49 1.84 -6.22
C ALA A 218 5.36 2.61 -7.21
N LEU A 219 6.12 1.91 -8.06
CA LEU A 219 6.95 2.54 -9.09
C LEU A 219 6.08 3.29 -10.11
N VAL A 220 4.99 2.68 -10.57
CA VAL A 220 4.00 3.30 -11.47
C VAL A 220 3.35 4.51 -10.78
N GLY A 221 2.95 4.38 -9.51
CA GLY A 221 2.39 5.49 -8.74
C GLY A 221 3.36 6.67 -8.59
N LEU A 222 4.62 6.39 -8.28
CA LEU A 222 5.67 7.42 -8.16
C LEU A 222 5.99 8.08 -9.52
N ALA A 223 6.04 7.29 -10.60
CA ALA A 223 6.23 7.79 -11.95
C ALA A 223 5.05 8.68 -12.39
N ALA A 224 3.81 8.26 -12.12
CA ALA A 224 2.60 9.05 -12.39
C ALA A 224 2.62 10.36 -11.60
N GLY A 225 3.01 10.33 -10.31
CA GLY A 225 3.18 11.53 -9.50
C GLY A 225 4.25 12.48 -10.05
N HIS A 226 5.32 11.94 -10.64
CA HIS A 226 6.33 12.75 -11.33
C HIS A 226 5.76 13.44 -12.58
N VAL A 227 5.06 12.69 -13.43
CA VAL A 227 4.41 13.22 -14.64
C VAL A 227 3.35 14.28 -14.29
N ALA A 228 2.54 14.05 -13.26
CA ALA A 228 1.52 14.98 -12.80
C ALA A 228 2.10 16.35 -12.43
N LEU A 229 3.24 16.38 -11.73
CA LEU A 229 3.92 17.63 -11.43
C LEU A 229 4.55 18.31 -12.63
N TRP A 230 5.11 17.52 -13.55
CA TRP A 230 5.64 18.07 -14.79
C TRP A 230 4.52 18.74 -15.59
N ALA A 231 3.37 18.08 -15.70
CA ALA A 231 2.17 18.61 -16.32
C ALA A 231 1.67 19.86 -15.60
N LEU A 232 1.60 19.86 -14.27
CA LEU A 232 1.20 21.04 -13.48
C LEU A 232 2.15 22.22 -13.72
N GLY A 233 3.46 21.98 -13.75
CA GLY A 233 4.46 23.01 -14.05
C GLY A 233 4.39 23.53 -15.49
N ALA A 234 4.06 22.66 -16.45
CA ALA A 234 3.82 23.06 -17.84
C ALA A 234 2.54 23.91 -17.96
N LEU A 235 1.43 23.44 -17.38
CA LEU A 235 0.16 24.16 -17.35
C LEU A 235 0.28 25.51 -16.65
N ALA A 236 1.01 25.58 -15.54
CA ALA A 236 1.29 26.84 -14.84
C ALA A 236 2.06 27.83 -15.74
N ARG A 237 3.10 27.37 -16.46
CA ARG A 237 3.85 28.21 -17.41
C ARG A 237 2.98 28.71 -18.56
N VAL A 238 2.12 27.85 -19.12
CA VAL A 238 1.17 28.22 -20.18
C VAL A 238 0.12 29.19 -19.65
N GLY A 239 -0.41 28.95 -18.46
CA GLY A 239 -1.40 29.79 -17.79
C GLY A 239 -0.87 31.19 -17.51
N VAL A 240 0.37 31.32 -17.02
CA VAL A 240 1.03 32.63 -16.80
C VAL A 240 1.24 33.38 -18.12
N ARG A 241 1.65 32.68 -19.20
CA ARG A 241 1.79 33.29 -20.54
C ARG A 241 0.46 33.78 -21.10
N ARG A 242 -0.63 33.05 -20.88
CA ARG A 242 -1.98 33.42 -21.36
C ARG A 242 -2.65 34.52 -20.53
N THR A 243 -2.47 34.49 -19.21
CA THR A 243 -3.08 35.47 -18.28
C THR A 243 -2.33 36.80 -18.22
N GLY A 244 -1.05 36.85 -18.61
CA GLY A 244 -0.30 38.09 -18.77
C GLY A 244 -0.95 39.10 -19.73
N ARG A 245 -1.85 38.64 -20.61
CA ARG A 245 -2.64 39.46 -21.53
C ARG A 245 -4.05 39.82 -21.03
N ARG A 246 -4.55 39.20 -19.94
CA ARG A 246 -5.95 39.31 -19.47
C ARG A 246 -6.12 40.12 -18.17
N GLY A 247 -5.04 40.66 -17.61
CA GLY A 247 -5.08 41.55 -16.45
C GLY A 247 -4.31 41.05 -15.22
N LEU A 248 -3.94 42.01 -14.36
CA LEU A 248 -3.12 41.81 -13.16
C LEU A 248 -3.64 40.73 -12.17
N PRO A 249 -4.93 40.66 -11.81
CA PRO A 249 -5.39 39.70 -10.79
C PRO A 249 -5.33 38.23 -11.26
N ALA A 250 -5.69 37.95 -12.51
CA ALA A 250 -5.59 36.59 -13.08
C ALA A 250 -4.12 36.13 -13.23
N TYR A 251 -3.23 37.06 -13.58
CA TYR A 251 -1.80 36.81 -13.63
C TYR A 251 -1.20 36.55 -12.24
N LEU A 252 -1.58 37.33 -11.22
CA LEU A 252 -1.10 37.13 -9.85
C LEU A 252 -1.61 35.82 -9.25
N ALA A 253 -2.86 35.45 -9.48
CA ALA A 253 -3.43 34.17 -9.02
C ALA A 253 -2.70 32.96 -9.64
N THR A 254 -2.52 32.95 -10.96
CA THR A 254 -1.79 31.88 -11.67
C THR A 254 -0.31 31.83 -11.31
N ARG A 255 0.34 32.99 -11.12
CA ARG A 255 1.74 33.07 -10.70
C ARG A 255 1.96 32.64 -9.26
N ARG A 256 0.99 32.88 -8.36
CA ARG A 256 1.03 32.38 -6.97
C ARG A 256 0.92 30.86 -6.94
N LEU A 257 0.04 30.28 -7.76
CA LEU A 257 -0.08 28.83 -7.97
C LEU A 257 1.19 28.22 -8.61
N ALA A 258 1.80 28.92 -9.56
CA ALA A 258 3.05 28.48 -10.19
C ALA A 258 4.24 28.55 -9.22
N ARG A 259 4.20 29.46 -8.23
CA ARG A 259 5.22 29.60 -7.19
C ARG A 259 5.01 28.70 -5.98
N SER A 260 3.80 28.17 -5.76
CA SER A 260 3.56 27.12 -4.77
C SER A 260 4.12 25.76 -5.20
N ALA A 261 5.28 25.76 -5.88
CA ALA A 261 6.10 24.59 -6.17
C ALA A 261 6.58 23.87 -4.88
N ASP A 262 6.38 24.47 -3.71
CA ASP A 262 6.51 23.81 -2.41
C ASP A 262 5.48 22.69 -2.18
N ALA A 263 4.35 22.65 -2.92
CA ALA A 263 3.37 21.56 -2.84
C ALA A 263 3.75 20.30 -3.66
N ALA A 264 4.93 20.29 -4.30
CA ALA A 264 5.30 19.23 -5.23
C ALA A 264 5.49 17.86 -4.55
N ALA A 265 6.14 17.83 -3.39
CA ALA A 265 6.43 16.57 -2.71
C ALA A 265 5.16 15.92 -2.12
N PRO A 266 4.25 16.64 -1.42
CA PRO A 266 2.99 16.08 -0.96
C PRO A 266 2.10 15.55 -2.09
N LEU A 267 2.02 16.27 -3.22
CA LEU A 267 1.21 15.83 -4.37
C LEU A 267 1.75 14.54 -4.99
N ARG A 268 3.08 14.39 -5.11
CA ARG A 268 3.70 13.13 -5.58
C ARG A 268 3.32 11.94 -4.71
N VAL A 269 3.44 12.10 -3.40
CA VAL A 269 3.14 11.04 -2.43
C VAL A 269 1.65 10.69 -2.48
N LEU A 270 0.78 11.70 -2.58
CA LEU A 270 -0.66 11.50 -2.70
C LEU A 270 -1.03 10.71 -3.96
N VAL A 271 -0.49 11.08 -5.12
CA VAL A 271 -0.73 10.36 -6.38
C VAL A 271 -0.20 8.93 -6.28
N ALA A 272 1.02 8.74 -5.76
CA ALA A 272 1.59 7.41 -5.60
C ALA A 272 0.75 6.52 -4.67
N ALA A 273 0.32 7.05 -3.52
CA ALA A 273 -0.54 6.34 -2.59
C ALA A 273 -1.91 6.01 -3.23
N GLY A 274 -2.51 6.95 -3.96
CA GLY A 274 -3.77 6.73 -4.67
C GLY A 274 -3.68 5.63 -5.73
N VAL A 275 -2.58 5.58 -6.49
CA VAL A 275 -2.34 4.50 -7.47
C VAL A 275 -2.16 3.16 -6.78
N VAL A 276 -1.34 3.09 -5.71
CA VAL A 276 -1.16 1.84 -4.94
C VAL A 276 -2.48 1.36 -4.35
N ALA A 277 -3.28 2.27 -3.78
CA ALA A 277 -4.60 1.94 -3.24
C ALA A 277 -5.56 1.44 -4.32
N GLY A 278 -5.61 2.10 -5.48
CA GLY A 278 -6.44 1.68 -6.61
C GLY A 278 -6.08 0.28 -7.10
N VAL A 279 -4.78 0.02 -7.30
CA VAL A 279 -4.31 -1.31 -7.71
C VAL A 279 -4.61 -2.38 -6.66
N ALA A 280 -4.42 -2.06 -5.37
CA ALA A 280 -4.73 -2.99 -4.28
C ALA A 280 -6.23 -3.34 -4.22
N VAL A 281 -7.11 -2.34 -4.36
CA VAL A 281 -8.57 -2.56 -4.38
C VAL A 281 -8.97 -3.39 -5.59
N THR A 282 -8.49 -3.05 -6.79
CA THR A 282 -8.79 -3.84 -7.99
C THR A 282 -8.28 -5.27 -7.84
N GLY A 283 -7.07 -5.45 -7.31
CA GLY A 283 -6.52 -6.79 -7.03
C GLY A 283 -7.39 -7.58 -6.06
N ALA A 284 -7.84 -6.97 -4.96
CA ALA A 284 -8.71 -7.63 -3.99
C ALA A 284 -10.05 -8.07 -4.60
N VAL A 285 -10.69 -7.21 -5.41
CA VAL A 285 -11.94 -7.55 -6.11
C VAL A 285 -11.72 -8.71 -7.08
N GLN A 286 -10.65 -8.68 -7.87
CA GLN A 286 -10.36 -9.74 -8.85
C GLN A 286 -10.03 -11.08 -8.18
N VAL A 287 -9.25 -11.06 -7.09
CA VAL A 287 -8.94 -12.27 -6.32
C VAL A 287 -10.18 -12.84 -5.65
N ALA A 288 -11.05 -12.00 -5.08
CA ALA A 288 -12.31 -12.45 -4.48
C ALA A 288 -13.23 -13.09 -5.53
N ALA A 289 -13.38 -12.47 -6.70
CA ALA A 289 -14.16 -13.02 -7.80
C ALA A 289 -13.59 -14.36 -8.30
N TRP A 290 -12.26 -14.44 -8.45
CA TRP A 290 -11.58 -15.67 -8.85
C TRP A 290 -11.71 -16.79 -7.81
N ALA A 291 -11.59 -16.46 -6.52
CA ALA A 291 -11.71 -17.44 -5.43
C ALA A 291 -13.14 -17.99 -5.36
N ASP A 292 -14.14 -17.13 -5.50
CA ASP A 292 -15.55 -17.50 -5.56
C ASP A 292 -15.87 -18.37 -6.79
N GLU A 293 -15.39 -17.98 -7.98
CA GLU A 293 -15.49 -18.78 -9.19
C GLU A 293 -14.83 -20.15 -9.03
N THR A 294 -13.58 -20.19 -8.52
CA THR A 294 -12.85 -21.43 -8.33
C THR A 294 -13.53 -22.34 -7.30
N ALA A 295 -14.06 -21.78 -6.21
CA ALA A 295 -14.80 -22.53 -5.20
C ALA A 295 -16.07 -23.16 -5.79
N ARG A 296 -16.84 -22.42 -6.58
CA ARG A 296 -18.02 -22.95 -7.29
C ARG A 296 -17.65 -24.06 -8.27
N LEU A 297 -16.60 -23.86 -9.06
CA LEU A 297 -16.11 -24.86 -10.02
C LEU A 297 -15.57 -26.13 -9.35
N GLN A 298 -14.91 -26.01 -8.20
CA GLN A 298 -14.44 -27.16 -7.43
C GLN A 298 -15.57 -27.90 -6.72
N ALA A 299 -16.54 -27.18 -6.16
CA ALA A 299 -17.71 -27.77 -5.51
C ALA A 299 -18.59 -28.54 -6.50
N GLY A 300 -18.77 -28.02 -7.70
CA GLY A 300 -19.53 -28.65 -8.78
C GLY A 300 -21.06 -28.57 -8.62
N ALA A 301 -21.54 -28.20 -7.43
CA ALA A 301 -22.94 -27.97 -7.07
C ALA A 301 -23.01 -27.16 -5.76
N PRO A 302 -24.16 -26.54 -5.42
CA PRO A 302 -24.34 -25.87 -4.12
C PRO A 302 -24.14 -26.81 -2.93
N LEU A 303 -24.57 -28.06 -3.08
CA LEU A 303 -24.39 -29.14 -2.11
C LEU A 303 -23.95 -30.40 -2.86
N ARG A 304 -22.92 -31.06 -2.34
CA ARG A 304 -22.35 -32.28 -2.93
C ARG A 304 -22.27 -33.37 -1.87
N PHE A 305 -22.74 -34.55 -2.23
CA PHE A 305 -22.61 -35.77 -1.43
C PHE A 305 -21.77 -36.77 -2.22
N ASP A 306 -20.58 -37.09 -1.72
CA ASP A 306 -19.70 -38.07 -2.33
C ASP A 306 -20.08 -39.48 -1.89
N LEU A 307 -20.42 -40.33 -2.86
CA LEU A 307 -20.71 -41.75 -2.65
C LEU A 307 -19.52 -42.59 -3.12
N GLU A 308 -19.02 -43.46 -2.26
CA GLU A 308 -17.90 -44.34 -2.60
C GLU A 308 -18.33 -45.46 -3.56
N ARG A 309 -17.44 -45.80 -4.50
CA ARG A 309 -17.63 -46.91 -5.44
C ARG A 309 -17.78 -48.23 -4.66
N GLY A 310 -18.81 -49.00 -4.96
CA GLY A 310 -19.17 -50.23 -4.22
C GLY A 310 -20.14 -50.03 -3.04
N ASN A 311 -20.32 -48.80 -2.54
CA ASN A 311 -21.31 -48.44 -1.53
C ASN A 311 -22.46 -47.61 -2.12
N GLY A 312 -22.93 -47.99 -3.32
CA GLY A 312 -23.98 -47.26 -4.05
C GLY A 312 -23.51 -46.07 -4.89
N GLY A 313 -22.20 -45.82 -4.97
CA GLY A 313 -21.59 -44.79 -5.83
C GLY A 313 -21.41 -45.18 -7.30
N ASP A 314 -22.01 -46.28 -7.77
CA ASP A 314 -21.99 -46.66 -9.18
C ASP A 314 -23.01 -45.86 -9.98
N ALA A 315 -22.71 -45.54 -11.26
CA ALA A 315 -23.54 -44.65 -12.09
C ALA A 315 -25.03 -45.01 -12.10
N ALA A 316 -25.35 -46.28 -12.31
CA ALA A 316 -26.73 -46.77 -12.32
C ALA A 316 -27.39 -46.71 -10.93
N ALA A 317 -26.63 -46.94 -9.86
CA ALA A 317 -27.13 -46.89 -8.50
C ALA A 317 -27.42 -45.44 -8.06
N VAL A 318 -26.54 -44.50 -8.43
CA VAL A 318 -26.74 -43.06 -8.19
C VAL A 318 -27.97 -42.55 -8.95
N LEU A 319 -28.11 -42.90 -10.24
CA LEU A 319 -29.27 -42.50 -11.04
C LEU A 319 -30.59 -43.03 -10.45
N ALA A 320 -30.63 -44.33 -10.14
CA ALA A 320 -31.82 -44.95 -9.53
C ALA A 320 -32.14 -44.38 -8.14
N LEU A 321 -31.12 -43.98 -7.38
CA LEU A 321 -31.28 -43.32 -6.08
C LEU A 321 -31.90 -41.93 -6.25
N THR A 322 -31.41 -41.13 -7.19
CA THR A 322 -31.93 -39.79 -7.45
C THR A 322 -33.35 -39.81 -8.03
N GLU A 323 -33.67 -40.76 -8.90
CA GLU A 323 -35.04 -40.95 -9.43
C GLU A 323 -36.04 -41.36 -8.35
N ARG A 324 -35.61 -42.18 -7.38
CA ARG A 324 -36.46 -42.61 -6.28
C ARG A 324 -36.70 -41.51 -5.25
N LEU A 325 -35.67 -40.73 -4.92
CA LEU A 325 -35.75 -39.69 -3.90
C LEU A 325 -36.37 -38.38 -4.43
N ASP A 326 -36.16 -38.08 -5.71
CA ASP A 326 -36.68 -36.89 -6.38
C ASP A 326 -37.27 -37.28 -7.74
N PRO A 327 -38.48 -37.87 -7.79
CA PRO A 327 -39.08 -38.32 -9.05
C PRO A 327 -39.27 -37.19 -10.07
N GLU A 328 -39.48 -35.96 -9.59
CA GLU A 328 -39.69 -34.77 -10.41
C GLU A 328 -38.38 -34.13 -10.91
N GLY A 329 -37.23 -34.54 -10.37
CA GLY A 329 -35.90 -34.08 -10.79
C GLY A 329 -35.67 -32.58 -10.59
N ARG A 330 -36.21 -32.02 -9.51
CA ARG A 330 -36.10 -30.58 -9.19
C ARG A 330 -34.94 -30.23 -8.26
N TRP A 331 -34.43 -31.20 -7.50
CA TRP A 331 -33.51 -30.97 -6.39
C TRP A 331 -32.26 -31.84 -6.43
N LEU A 332 -32.32 -33.02 -7.06
CA LEU A 332 -31.22 -33.99 -7.08
C LEU A 332 -30.89 -34.42 -8.51
N MET A 333 -29.59 -34.51 -8.78
CA MET A 333 -29.03 -35.04 -10.02
C MET A 333 -27.87 -35.98 -9.71
N GLY A 334 -27.72 -37.02 -10.52
CA GLY A 334 -26.57 -37.89 -10.46
C GLY A 334 -25.40 -37.31 -11.25
N ALA A 335 -24.18 -37.39 -10.70
CA ALA A 335 -22.96 -37.10 -11.42
C ALA A 335 -21.89 -38.14 -11.06
N VAL A 336 -21.16 -38.62 -12.08
CA VAL A 336 -20.07 -39.58 -11.93
C VAL A 336 -18.82 -38.97 -12.50
N VAL A 337 -17.86 -38.68 -11.64
CA VAL A 337 -16.54 -38.20 -12.03
C VAL A 337 -15.63 -39.40 -12.20
N VAL A 338 -15.12 -39.61 -13.41
CA VAL A 338 -14.05 -40.56 -13.69
C VAL A 338 -12.73 -39.82 -13.55
N PRO A 339 -11.93 -40.11 -12.50
CA PRO A 339 -10.63 -39.50 -12.35
C PRO A 339 -9.79 -39.84 -13.58
N GLY A 340 -9.24 -38.81 -14.23
CA GLY A 340 -8.34 -39.01 -15.37
C GLY A 340 -7.07 -39.74 -14.93
N GLU A 341 -6.52 -40.59 -15.80
CA GLU A 341 -5.23 -41.27 -15.64
C GLU A 341 -4.06 -40.27 -15.71
N GLY A 342 -3.98 -39.36 -14.74
CA GLY A 342 -2.90 -38.38 -14.60
C GLY A 342 -2.94 -37.18 -15.56
N SER A 343 -3.89 -37.07 -16.49
CA SER A 343 -4.03 -35.90 -17.38
C SER A 343 -5.40 -35.21 -17.27
N VAL A 344 -5.40 -33.88 -17.42
CA VAL A 344 -6.63 -33.05 -17.37
C VAL A 344 -7.57 -33.40 -18.54
N ALA A 345 -7.02 -33.65 -19.73
CA ALA A 345 -7.79 -34.03 -20.90
C ALA A 345 -8.46 -35.42 -20.78
N ALA A 346 -7.99 -36.27 -19.88
CA ALA A 346 -8.58 -37.58 -19.62
C ALA A 346 -9.64 -37.56 -18.51
N ARG A 347 -9.86 -36.43 -17.81
CA ARG A 347 -10.93 -36.31 -16.82
C ARG A 347 -12.27 -36.31 -17.54
N ARG A 348 -13.16 -37.22 -17.15
CA ARG A 348 -14.52 -37.29 -17.69
C ARG A 348 -15.50 -37.15 -16.54
N ALA A 349 -16.54 -36.36 -16.74
CA ALA A 349 -17.69 -36.32 -15.85
C ALA A 349 -18.91 -36.73 -16.67
N PHE A 350 -19.68 -37.67 -16.14
CA PHE A 350 -20.99 -38.04 -16.69
C PHE A 350 -22.05 -37.45 -15.77
N VAL A 351 -22.97 -36.70 -16.35
CA VAL A 351 -23.94 -35.89 -15.62
C VAL A 351 -25.33 -36.22 -16.15
N ASP A 352 -26.32 -36.30 -15.27
CA ASP A 352 -27.73 -36.42 -15.65
C ASP A 352 -28.21 -35.10 -16.28
N VAL A 353 -28.21 -35.06 -17.61
CA VAL A 353 -28.49 -33.85 -18.40
C VAL A 353 -29.95 -33.42 -18.28
N ASP A 354 -30.89 -34.37 -18.16
CA ASP A 354 -32.33 -34.08 -18.08
C ASP A 354 -32.71 -33.35 -16.78
N ARG A 355 -31.86 -33.44 -15.74
CA ARG A 355 -32.04 -32.79 -14.44
C ARG A 355 -31.10 -31.63 -14.20
N ALA A 356 -29.99 -31.55 -14.94
CA ALA A 356 -28.92 -30.59 -14.71
C ALA A 356 -29.40 -29.13 -14.65
N GLU A 357 -30.19 -28.67 -15.63
CA GLU A 357 -30.68 -27.29 -15.65
C GLU A 357 -31.59 -26.97 -14.45
N ARG A 358 -32.45 -27.91 -14.06
CA ARG A 358 -33.37 -27.72 -12.93
C ARG A 358 -32.68 -27.70 -11.57
N VAL A 359 -31.64 -28.51 -11.41
CA VAL A 359 -30.95 -28.72 -10.13
C VAL A 359 -29.79 -27.73 -9.94
N VAL A 360 -29.01 -27.49 -10.98
CA VAL A 360 -27.89 -26.56 -10.95
C VAL A 360 -28.38 -25.13 -11.15
N GLY A 361 -29.36 -24.92 -12.02
CA GLY A 361 -29.91 -23.60 -12.33
C GLY A 361 -28.83 -22.56 -12.59
N GLU A 362 -28.96 -21.43 -11.89
CA GLU A 362 -28.06 -20.29 -12.01
C GLU A 362 -26.72 -20.45 -11.25
N PHE A 363 -26.44 -21.62 -10.65
CA PHE A 363 -25.26 -21.81 -9.80
C PHE A 363 -23.93 -21.49 -10.51
N TYR A 364 -23.85 -21.78 -11.82
CA TYR A 364 -22.66 -21.45 -12.62
C TYR A 364 -22.70 -20.07 -13.27
N GLU A 365 -23.76 -19.28 -13.08
CA GLU A 365 -23.82 -17.94 -13.66
C GLU A 365 -22.60 -17.09 -13.27
N GLY A 366 -22.09 -16.35 -14.24
CA GLY A 366 -20.88 -15.54 -14.06
C GLY A 366 -19.58 -16.34 -13.99
N THR A 367 -19.61 -17.67 -14.06
CA THR A 367 -18.40 -18.51 -14.14
C THR A 367 -18.05 -18.87 -15.58
N SER A 368 -16.82 -19.35 -15.82
CA SER A 368 -16.41 -19.90 -17.11
C SER A 368 -17.23 -21.12 -17.55
N ALA A 369 -17.83 -21.86 -16.61
CA ALA A 369 -18.60 -23.07 -16.91
C ALA A 369 -19.98 -22.76 -17.54
N ALA A 370 -20.61 -21.64 -17.21
CA ALA A 370 -21.87 -21.24 -17.84
C ALA A 370 -21.75 -21.09 -19.36
N ARG A 371 -20.61 -20.59 -19.86
CA ARG A 371 -20.33 -20.43 -21.30
C ARG A 371 -20.16 -21.75 -22.06
N ILE A 372 -19.93 -22.86 -21.36
CA ILE A 372 -19.78 -24.19 -21.97
C ILE A 372 -21.15 -24.86 -22.13
N GLY A 373 -22.10 -24.58 -21.24
CA GLY A 373 -23.45 -25.11 -21.30
C GLY A 373 -24.28 -24.63 -22.51
N GLU A 374 -23.97 -23.45 -23.06
CA GLU A 374 -24.64 -22.91 -24.26
C GLU A 374 -24.15 -23.55 -25.59
N LEU A 375 -23.05 -24.32 -25.57
CA LEU A 375 -22.42 -24.90 -26.76
C LEU A 375 -22.70 -26.41 -26.92
N ALA A 376 -23.38 -27.04 -25.97
CA ALA A 376 -23.74 -28.47 -25.97
C ALA A 376 -25.20 -28.66 -26.40
#